data_AF-A0A1Z4R874-F1
#
_entry.id   AF-A0A1Z4R874-F1
#
_cell.length_a   1.000
_cell.length_b   1.000
_cell.length_c   1.000
_cell.angle_alpha   90.00
_cell.angle_beta   90.00
_cell.angle_gamma   90.00
#
_symmetry.space_group_name_H-M   'P 1'
#
loop_
_entity.id
_entity.type
_entity.pdbx_description
1 polymer ?
#
loop_
_entity_poly.entity_id
_entity_poly.type
_entity_poly.pdbx_seq_one_letter_code
_entity_poly.pdbx_strand_id
1 'polypeptide(L)'
;MTPVPQTNLIPASTPNQTKLKLYGGVKTRTPMVQWYLEELGIAYDYISLNISAGENLKPEYLVINPMGKVPAILDGNLKLWESGAILLYLAEKYQKKPTLLDESAQVT
;
A
#
# COMPACT_ATOMS: atom_id res chain seq x y z
N MET A 1 -34.57 0.66 26.89
CA MET A 1 -33.52 1.00 25.90
C MET A 1 -32.21 0.49 26.45
N THR A 2 -31.81 -0.72 26.10
CA THR A 2 -30.52 -1.29 26.52
C THR A 2 -29.42 -0.73 25.61
N PRO A 3 -28.27 -0.29 26.15
CA PRO A 3 -27.18 0.22 25.33
C PRO A 3 -26.53 -0.92 24.54
N VAL A 4 -26.26 -0.66 23.27
CA VAL A 4 -25.49 -1.54 22.37
C VAL A 4 -24.03 -1.56 22.87
N PRO A 5 -23.41 -2.73 23.09
CA PRO A 5 -22.00 -2.79 23.45
C PRO A 5 -21.14 -2.35 22.26
N GLN A 6 -20.30 -1.34 22.48
CA GLN A 6 -19.26 -0.95 21.52
C GLN A 6 -18.17 -2.03 21.53
N THR A 7 -18.13 -2.84 20.48
CA THR A 7 -17.01 -3.76 20.26
C THR A 7 -15.78 -2.94 19.88
N ASN A 8 -14.93 -2.69 20.88
CA ASN A 8 -13.55 -2.27 20.67
C ASN A 8 -12.85 -3.37 19.84
N LEU A 9 -12.58 -3.09 18.57
CA LEU A 9 -11.76 -3.95 17.74
C LEU A 9 -10.32 -3.43 17.69
N ILE A 10 -9.45 -4.29 18.21
CA ILE A 10 -8.00 -4.46 18.01
C ILE A 10 -7.04 -3.48 18.75
N PRO A 11 -6.29 -3.97 19.77
CA PRO A 11 -5.12 -3.27 20.27
C PRO A 11 -3.85 -3.62 19.47
N ALA A 12 -3.10 -2.56 19.15
CA ALA A 12 -1.65 -2.47 19.01
C ALA A 12 -0.87 -3.60 18.30
N SER A 13 -0.37 -3.31 17.10
CA SER A 13 0.89 -3.91 16.62
C SER A 13 2.05 -2.95 16.95
N THR A 14 2.79 -3.28 18.02
CA THR A 14 4.07 -2.65 18.41
C THR A 14 5.20 -3.04 17.42
N PRO A 15 6.39 -2.42 17.46
CA PRO A 15 6.97 -1.72 16.32
C PRO A 15 8.27 -2.37 15.87
N ASN A 16 8.31 -2.86 14.63
CA ASN A 16 9.59 -3.05 13.93
C ASN A 16 9.41 -2.81 12.43
N GLN A 17 8.77 -1.68 12.13
CA GLN A 17 8.29 -1.38 10.79
C GLN A 17 9.31 -0.48 10.09
N THR A 18 10.14 -1.05 9.23
CA THR A 18 10.76 -0.26 8.15
C THR A 18 9.63 0.51 7.47
N LYS A 19 9.66 1.83 7.60
CA LYS A 19 8.53 2.71 7.26
C LYS A 19 8.33 2.67 5.74
N LEU A 20 7.40 1.83 5.28
CA LEU A 20 7.00 1.73 3.87
C LEU A 20 6.58 3.11 3.39
N LYS A 21 7.14 3.57 2.27
CA LYS A 21 6.75 4.85 1.64
C LYS A 21 6.05 4.56 0.34
N LEU A 22 4.93 5.23 0.10
CA LEU A 22 4.21 5.21 -1.17
C LEU A 22 4.32 6.58 -1.82
N TYR A 23 4.93 6.64 -2.99
CA TYR A 23 5.01 7.83 -3.82
C TYR A 23 3.85 7.83 -4.81
N GLY A 24 3.07 8.92 -4.81
CA GLY A 24 1.84 9.03 -5.57
C GLY A 24 1.57 10.39 -6.15
N GLY A 25 0.43 10.52 -6.83
CA GLY A 25 -0.04 11.78 -7.39
C GLY A 25 -1.51 11.74 -7.76
N VAL A 26 -2.12 12.92 -7.89
CA VAL A 26 -3.53 13.08 -8.30
C VAL A 26 -3.74 12.60 -9.74
N LYS A 27 -4.86 11.93 -10.02
CA LYS A 27 -5.20 11.36 -11.35
C LYS A 27 -4.16 10.33 -11.86
N THR A 28 -3.67 9.48 -10.96
CA THR A 28 -2.71 8.41 -11.29
C THR A 28 -3.26 7.04 -10.88
N ARG A 29 -2.45 5.98 -11.07
CA ARG A 29 -2.76 4.61 -10.62
C ARG A 29 -2.51 4.36 -9.12
N THR A 30 -2.08 5.38 -8.39
CA THR A 30 -1.75 5.26 -6.96
C THR A 30 -2.90 4.76 -6.07
N PRO A 31 -4.17 5.15 -6.30
CA PRO A 31 -5.28 4.68 -5.47
C PRO A 31 -5.42 3.14 -5.41
N MET A 32 -4.99 2.40 -6.43
CA MET A 32 -5.02 0.93 -6.39
C MET A 32 -4.08 0.36 -5.34
N VAL A 33 -2.85 0.89 -5.27
CA VAL A 33 -1.86 0.47 -4.26
C VAL A 33 -2.30 0.95 -2.89
N GLN A 34 -2.83 2.16 -2.80
CA GLN A 34 -3.32 2.73 -1.55
C GLN A 34 -4.43 1.87 -0.96
N TRP A 35 -5.48 1.57 -1.73
CA TRP A 35 -6.58 0.70 -1.30
C TRP A 35 -6.06 -0.63 -0.76
N TYR A 36 -5.12 -1.26 -1.47
CA TYR A 36 -4.60 -2.56 -1.05
C TYR A 36 -3.76 -2.49 0.23
N LEU A 37 -3.01 -1.40 0.45
CA LEU A 37 -2.31 -1.18 1.71
C LEU A 37 -3.28 -0.99 2.89
N GLU A 38 -4.37 -0.24 2.68
CA GLU A 38 -5.43 -0.07 3.68
C GLU A 38 -6.14 -1.40 3.96
N GLU A 39 -6.45 -2.18 2.92
CA GLU A 39 -7.07 -3.52 3.03
C GLU A 39 -6.20 -4.47 3.86
N LEU A 40 -4.88 -4.42 3.68
CA LEU A 40 -3.93 -5.22 4.46
C LEU A 40 -3.64 -4.62 5.86
N GLY A 41 -4.17 -3.44 6.18
CA GLY A 41 -3.90 -2.75 7.45
C GLY A 41 -2.42 -2.36 7.64
N ILE A 42 -1.68 -2.16 6.55
CA ILE A 42 -0.25 -1.84 6.60
C ILE A 42 -0.09 -0.33 6.74
N ALA A 43 0.59 0.14 7.79
CA ALA A 43 0.92 1.56 7.88
C ALA A 43 2.02 1.94 6.86
N TYR A 44 1.80 3.04 6.14
CA TYR A 44 2.74 3.59 5.16
C TYR A 44 2.79 5.13 5.24
N ASP A 45 3.86 5.70 4.70
CA ASP A 45 4.04 7.15 4.56
C ASP A 45 3.69 7.55 3.11
N TYR A 46 2.66 8.37 2.93
CA TYR A 46 2.23 8.80 1.61
C TYR A 46 2.96 10.09 1.18
N ILE A 47 3.77 9.99 0.14
CA ILE A 47 4.50 11.10 -0.45
C ILE A 47 3.78 11.52 -1.72
N SER A 48 2.99 12.59 -1.61
CA SER A 48 2.28 13.19 -2.75
C SER A 48 3.25 13.99 -3.60
N LEU A 49 3.30 13.68 -4.89
CA LEU A 49 4.03 14.42 -5.92
C LEU A 49 3.07 15.22 -6.78
N ASN A 50 3.39 16.49 -7.01
CA ASN A 50 2.69 17.31 -7.99
C ASN A 50 3.15 16.95 -9.41
N ILE A 51 2.42 16.05 -10.05
CA ILE A 51 2.70 15.56 -11.40
C ILE A 51 2.59 16.70 -12.44
N SER A 52 1.66 17.63 -12.25
CA SER A 52 1.49 18.78 -13.14
C SER A 52 2.68 19.76 -13.06
N ALA A 53 3.34 19.83 -11.90
CA ALA A 53 4.56 20.61 -11.70
C ALA A 53 5.85 19.81 -11.99
N GLY A 54 5.74 18.57 -12.49
CA GLY A 54 6.88 17.75 -12.87
C GLY A 54 7.73 17.24 -11.71
N GLU A 55 7.18 17.15 -10.50
CA GLU A 55 7.95 16.69 -9.32
C GLU A 55 8.44 15.25 -9.44
N ASN A 56 7.70 14.42 -10.18
CA ASN A 56 8.08 13.06 -10.56
C ASN A 56 9.24 12.98 -11.56
N LEU A 57 9.73 14.11 -12.07
CA LEU A 57 10.89 14.18 -12.97
C LEU A 57 12.12 14.78 -12.27
N LYS A 58 11.98 15.21 -11.00
CA LYS A 58 13.09 15.79 -10.26
C LYS A 58 14.05 14.70 -9.77
N PRO A 59 15.36 15.00 -9.64
CA PRO A 59 16.37 14.02 -9.23
C PRO A 59 16.04 13.29 -7.92
N GLU A 60 15.38 13.97 -6.98
CA GLU A 60 15.01 13.43 -5.67
C GLU A 60 14.02 12.27 -5.77
N TYR A 61 13.18 12.24 -6.82
CA TYR A 61 12.28 11.13 -7.10
C TYR A 61 12.84 10.13 -8.10
N LEU A 62 13.64 10.59 -9.07
CA LEU A 62 14.23 9.69 -10.07
C LEU A 62 15.18 8.64 -9.47
N VAL A 63 15.76 8.92 -8.30
CA VAL A 63 16.50 7.90 -7.53
C VAL A 63 15.61 6.76 -7.03
N ILE A 64 14.30 6.96 -6.92
CA ILE A 64 13.30 5.94 -6.54
C ILE A 64 12.76 5.22 -7.78
N ASN A 65 12.32 5.99 -8.77
CA ASN A 65 11.89 5.46 -10.07
C ASN A 65 12.54 6.25 -11.22
N PRO A 66 13.56 5.69 -11.89
CA PRO A 66 14.23 6.34 -13.02
C PRO A 66 13.31 6.66 -14.19
N MET A 67 12.15 6.00 -14.31
CA MET A 67 11.15 6.27 -15.35
C MET A 67 10.29 7.51 -15.04
N GLY A 68 10.36 8.04 -13.82
CA GLY A 68 9.56 9.18 -13.39
C GLY A 68 8.06 8.90 -13.38
N LYS A 69 7.64 7.65 -13.14
CA LYS A 69 6.22 7.24 -13.10
C LYS A 69 5.77 6.91 -11.69
N VAL A 70 4.51 7.21 -11.37
CA VAL A 70 3.86 6.80 -10.12
C VAL A 70 2.73 5.79 -10.41
N PRO A 71 2.43 4.85 -9.50
CA PRO A 71 2.99 4.72 -8.15
C PRO A 71 4.38 4.08 -8.09
N ALA A 72 5.11 4.37 -7.01
CA ALA A 72 6.31 3.66 -6.60
C ALA A 72 6.34 3.50 -5.07
N ILE A 73 6.97 2.46 -4.56
CA ILE A 73 7.20 2.25 -3.13
C ILE A 73 8.68 2.21 -2.79
N LEU A 74 8.99 2.61 -1.54
CA LEU A 74 10.27 2.33 -0.89
C LEU A 74 10.00 1.52 0.38
N ASP A 75 10.55 0.31 0.42
CA ASP A 75 10.42 -0.61 1.55
C ASP A 75 11.81 -1.05 2.02
N GLY A 76 12.31 -0.36 3.05
CA GLY A 76 13.73 -0.44 3.41
C GLY A 76 14.61 0.05 2.25
N ASN A 77 15.42 -0.84 1.68
CA ASN A 77 16.27 -0.55 0.53
C ASN A 77 15.63 -0.92 -0.82
N LEU A 78 14.48 -1.60 -0.81
CA LEU A 78 13.79 -2.00 -2.03
C LEU A 78 13.04 -0.81 -2.62
N LYS A 79 13.39 -0.47 -3.86
CA LYS A 79 12.66 0.49 -4.70
C LYS A 79 11.88 -0.31 -5.72
N LEU A 80 10.56 -0.15 -5.74
CA LEU A 80 9.68 -0.88 -6.64
C LEU A 80 8.66 0.07 -7.27
N TRP A 81 8.47 -0.03 -8.57
CA TRP A 81 7.49 0.73 -9.33
C TRP A 81 6.69 -0.24 -10.22
N GLU A 82 5.72 0.28 -10.97
CA GLU A 82 4.64 -0.46 -11.63
C GLU A 82 3.59 -0.99 -10.66
N SER A 83 2.34 -0.52 -10.83
CA SER A 83 1.26 -0.82 -9.88
C SER A 83 1.01 -2.32 -9.72
N GLY A 84 1.07 -3.10 -10.81
CA GLY A 84 0.87 -4.56 -10.74
C GLY A 84 1.98 -5.28 -9.98
N ALA A 85 3.23 -4.87 -10.19
CA ALA A 85 4.37 -5.45 -9.47
C ALA A 85 4.33 -5.11 -7.97
N ILE A 86 3.93 -3.87 -7.63
CA ILE A 86 3.74 -3.45 -6.24
C ILE A 86 2.65 -4.29 -5.56
N LEU A 87 1.50 -4.48 -6.21
CA LEU A 87 0.41 -5.28 -5.65
C LEU A 87 0.85 -6.73 -5.42
N LEU A 88 1.54 -7.34 -6.39
CA LEU A 88 2.07 -8.70 -6.25
C LEU A 88 3.08 -8.80 -5.10
N TYR A 89 4.00 -7.85 -5.00
CA TYR A 89 4.96 -7.77 -3.90
C TYR A 89 4.27 -7.67 -2.54
N LEU A 90 3.26 -6.80 -2.41
CA LEU A 90 2.52 -6.63 -1.16
C LEU A 90 1.74 -7.90 -0.79
N ALA A 91 1.15 -8.58 -1.79
CA ALA A 91 0.47 -9.86 -1.60
C ALA A 91 1.43 -10.92 -1.06
N GLU A 92 2.59 -11.09 -1.69
CA GLU A 92 3.57 -12.11 -1.29
C GLU A 92 4.21 -11.81 0.07
N LYS A 93 4.52 -10.54 0.34
CA LYS A 93 5.24 -10.15 1.57
C LYS A 93 4.34 -10.08 2.81
N TYR A 94 3.12 -9.57 2.65
CA TYR A 94 2.27 -9.21 3.80
C TYR A 94 0.98 -10.00 3.89
N GLN A 95 0.49 -10.58 2.79
CA GLN A 95 -0.72 -11.37 2.89
C GLN A 95 -0.40 -12.72 3.53
N LYS A 96 -0.94 -12.95 4.72
CA LYS A 96 -1.15 -14.32 5.20
C LYS A 96 -2.07 -14.99 4.18
N LYS A 97 -1.58 -16.07 3.58
CA LYS A 97 -2.21 -16.94 2.56
C LYS A 97 -3.69 -16.61 2.33
N PRO A 98 -4.12 -16.25 1.11
CA PRO A 98 -5.55 -16.25 0.81
C PRO A 98 -6.08 -17.65 1.13
N THR A 99 -7.05 -17.72 2.03
CA THR A 99 -7.92 -18.91 2.13
C THR A 99 -8.43 -19.15 0.71
N LEU A 100 -8.10 -20.30 0.14
CA LEU A 100 -8.44 -20.61 -1.24
C LEU A 100 -9.94 -20.44 -1.42
N LEU A 101 -10.36 -19.84 -2.54
CA LEU A 101 -11.78 -19.61 -2.85
C LEU A 101 -12.61 -20.91 -2.76
N ASP A 102 -11.96 -22.07 -2.99
CA ASP A 102 -12.55 -23.40 -2.88
C ASP A 102 -12.93 -23.80 -1.44
N GLU A 103 -12.23 -23.29 -0.42
CA GLU A 103 -12.50 -23.67 0.98
C GLU A 103 -13.65 -22.87 1.61
N SER A 104 -13.95 -21.67 1.09
CA SER A 104 -15.05 -20.82 1.55
C SER A 104 -16.34 -20.92 0.72
N ALA A 105 -16.31 -21.62 -0.42
CA ALA A 105 -17.47 -21.80 -1.29
C ALA A 105 -18.33 -23.01 -0.86
N GLN A 106 -18.79 -23.03 0.38
CA GLN A 106 -19.88 -23.92 0.80
C GLN A 106 -21.15 -23.07 0.92
N VAL A 107 -21.97 -23.12 -0.14
CA VAL A 107 -23.33 -22.56 -0.10
C VAL A 107 -24.18 -23.50 0.75
N THR A 108 -24.68 -23.01 1.88
CA THR A 108 -25.66 -23.72 2.72
C THR A 108 -27.08 -23.43 2.24
#